data_AF-A0A9X8QM61-F1
#
_entry.id   AF-A0A9X8QM61-F1
#
_cell.length_a   1.000
_cell.length_b   1.000
_cell.length_c   1.000
_cell.angle_alpha   90.00
_cell.angle_beta   90.00
_cell.angle_gamma   90.00
#
_symmetry.space_group_name_H-M   'P 1'
#
loop_
_entity.id
_entity.type
_entity.pdbx_description
1 polymer ?
#
loop_
_entity_poly.entity_id
_entity_poly.type
_entity_poly.pdbx_seq_one_letter_code
_entity_poly.pdbx_strand_id
1 'polypeptide(L)' 'MSTSSSTSPKVRGRQHKPTRSEVAAAWERIRSAADQGDVQASALLIALAENLPVLQVEAR' A
#
# COMPACT_ATOMS: atom_id res chain seq x y z
N MET A 1 19.90 -37.59 -7.66
CA MET A 1 19.00 -37.00 -6.65
C MET A 1 18.41 -35.74 -7.26
N SER A 2 17.16 -35.81 -7.72
CA SER A 2 16.49 -34.71 -8.41
C SER A 2 15.34 -34.23 -7.53
N THR A 3 15.46 -33.05 -6.93
CA THR A 3 14.38 -32.40 -6.19
C THR A 3 13.74 -31.34 -7.07
N SER A 4 12.63 -31.70 -7.71
CA SER A 4 11.77 -30.78 -8.46
C SER A 4 11.05 -29.85 -7.47
N SER A 5 11.39 -28.55 -7.46
CA SER A 5 10.65 -27.55 -6.68
C SER A 5 9.37 -27.16 -7.42
N SER A 6 8.24 -27.69 -6.96
CA SER A 6 6.92 -27.31 -7.46
C SER A 6 6.60 -25.87 -7.06
N THR A 7 6.74 -24.95 -8.01
CA THR A 7 6.30 -23.56 -7.84
C THR A 7 4.80 -23.50 -8.12
N SER A 8 3.99 -23.80 -7.10
CA SER A 8 2.55 -23.58 -7.17
C SER A 8 2.27 -22.08 -7.26
N PRO A 9 1.51 -21.58 -8.25
CA PRO A 9 1.16 -20.17 -8.33
C PRO A 9 0.34 -19.81 -7.08
N LYS A 10 0.83 -18.81 -6.33
CA LYS A 10 0.10 -18.27 -5.17
C LYS A 10 -1.23 -17.74 -5.67
N VAL A 11 -2.31 -18.48 -5.44
CA VAL A 11 -3.67 -18.04 -5.72
C VAL A 11 -3.92 -16.82 -4.85
N ARG A 12 -3.80 -15.63 -5.45
CA ARG A 12 -4.20 -14.40 -4.80
C ARG A 12 -5.72 -14.49 -4.67
N GLY A 13 -6.21 -14.46 -3.42
CA GLY A 13 -7.65 -14.43 -3.17
C GLY A 13 -8.32 -13.28 -3.92
N ARG A 14 -9.65 -13.34 -4.07
CA ARG A 14 -10.43 -12.22 -4.66
C ARG A 14 -9.95 -10.92 -4.03
N GLN A 15 -9.58 -9.96 -4.89
CA GLN A 15 -9.17 -8.63 -4.46
C GLN A 15 -10.32 -8.02 -3.64
N HIS A 16 -10.16 -8.05 -2.32
CA HIS A 16 -11.13 -7.46 -1.41
C HIS A 16 -11.01 -5.95 -1.55
N LYS A 17 -12.08 -5.30 -2.03
CA LYS A 17 -12.12 -3.84 -2.00
C LYS A 17 -12.08 -3.43 -0.52
N PRO A 18 -11.14 -2.57 -0.11
CA PRO A 18 -11.08 -2.14 1.27
C PRO A 18 -12.40 -1.48 1.65
N THR A 19 -12.92 -1.86 2.80
CA THR A 19 -14.12 -1.28 3.40
C THR A 19 -13.86 0.17 3.82
N ARG A 20 -14.93 0.94 3.98
CA ARG A 20 -14.81 2.34 4.44
C ARG A 20 -14.11 2.45 5.79
N SER A 21 -14.34 1.49 6.70
CA SER A 21 -13.68 1.44 8.00
C SER A 21 -12.18 1.17 7.89
N GLU A 22 -11.77 0.26 7.01
CA GLU A 22 -10.34 0.00 6.75
C GLU A 22 -9.64 1.21 6.14
N VAL A 23 -10.31 1.93 5.22
CA VAL A 23 -9.79 3.17 4.64
C VAL A 23 -9.64 4.24 5.72
N ALA A 24 -10.64 4.43 6.59
CA ALA A 24 -10.58 5.38 7.68
C ALA A 24 -9.43 5.08 8.66
N ALA A 25 -9.26 3.81 9.04
CA ALA A 25 -8.18 3.36 9.90
C ALA A 25 -6.79 3.52 9.25
N ALA A 26 -6.69 3.39 7.92
CA ALA A 26 -5.44 3.66 7.21
C ALA A 26 -5.08 5.15 7.27
N TRP A 27 -6.04 6.04 7.03
CA TRP A 27 -5.84 7.48 7.13
C TRP A 27 -5.44 7.94 8.53
N GLU A 28 -6.04 7.36 9.57
CA GLU A 28 -5.67 7.64 10.96
C GLU A 28 -4.21 7.26 11.24
N ARG A 29 -3.77 6.08 10.80
CA ARG A 29 -2.38 5.66 10.96
C ARG A 29 -1.39 6.58 10.24
N ILE A 30 -1.71 6.99 9.00
CA ILE A 30 -0.84 7.90 8.24
C ILE A 30 -0.76 9.26 8.94
N ARG A 31 -1.88 9.82 9.39
CA ARG A 31 -1.89 11.10 10.13
C ARG A 31 -1.12 11.00 11.44
N SER A 32 -1.35 9.96 12.23
CA SER A 32 -0.63 9.76 13.49
C SER A 32 0.88 9.66 13.31
N ALA A 33 1.35 9.00 12.24
CA ALA A 33 2.77 8.95 11.91
C ALA A 33 3.32 10.32 11.48
N ALA A 34 2.56 11.07 10.67
CA ALA A 34 2.94 12.42 10.28
C ALA A 34 3.03 13.38 11.49
N ASP A 35 2.08 13.29 12.43
CA ASP A 35 2.08 14.08 13.67
C ASP A 35 3.30 13.77 14.56
N GLN A 36 3.85 12.55 14.46
CA GLN A 36 5.09 12.15 15.14
C GLN A 36 6.36 12.62 14.41
N GLY A 37 6.22 13.26 13.25
CA GLY A 37 7.35 13.77 12.44
C GLY A 37 7.83 12.83 11.34
N ASP A 38 7.05 11.80 10.97
CA ASP A 38 7.38 10.93 9.82
C ASP A 38 7.22 11.70 8.50
N VAL A 39 8.36 11.95 7.84
CA VAL A 39 8.45 12.67 6.57
C VAL A 39 7.76 11.90 5.44
N GLN A 40 7.83 10.56 5.43
CA GLN A 40 7.21 9.73 4.40
C GLN A 40 5.68 9.76 4.53
N ALA A 41 5.17 9.72 5.76
CA ALA A 41 3.75 9.87 6.01
C ALA A 41 3.24 11.25 5.56
N SER A 42 3.99 12.32 5.85
CA SER A 42 3.67 13.67 5.40
C SER A 42 3.65 13.78 3.87
N ALA A 43 4.66 13.25 3.19
CA ALA A 43 4.72 13.21 1.73
C ALA A 43 3.55 12.41 1.13
N LEU A 44 3.19 11.29 1.76
CA LEU A 44 2.05 10.47 1.34
C LEU A 44 0.72 11.22 1.45
N LEU A 45 0.50 11.97 2.54
CA LEU A 45 -0.70 12.81 2.69
C LEU A 45 -0.80 13.87 1.59
N ILE A 46 0.31 14.54 1.25
CA ILE A 46 0.36 15.54 0.18
C ILE A 46 0.02 14.90 -1.16
N ALA A 47 0.69 13.80 -1.50
CA ALA A 47 0.47 13.12 -2.78
C ALA A 47 -0.98 12.63 -2.92
N LEU A 48 -1.59 12.11 -1.85
CA LEU A 48 -2.99 11.69 -1.87
C LEU A 48 -3.97 12.88 -1.95
N ALA A 49 -3.67 14.01 -1.29
CA ALA A 49 -4.52 15.21 -1.32
C ALA A 49 -4.49 15.90 -2.70
N GLU A 50 -3.33 15.94 -3.35
CA GLU A 50 -3.15 16.52 -4.68
C GLU A 50 -3.55 15.56 -5.81
N ASN A 51 -4.00 14.34 -5.47
CA ASN A 51 -4.28 13.25 -6.41
C ASN A 51 -3.08 12.96 -7.33
N LEU A 52 -1.86 13.18 -6.83
CA LEU A 52 -0.65 12.84 -7.52
C LEU A 52 -0.39 11.34 -7.40
N PRO A 53 0.07 10.66 -8.46
CA PRO A 53 0.49 9.28 -8.36
C PRO A 53 1.69 9.19 -7.42
N VAL A 54 1.44 8.65 -6.21
CA VAL A 54 2.45 8.43 -5.15
C VAL A 54 3.63 7.60 -5.65
N LEU A 55 3.40 6.74 -6.65
CA LEU A 55 4.40 5.92 -7.31
C LEU A 55 4.28 6.13 -8.82
N GLN A 56 5.24 6.83 -9.43
CA GLN A 56 5.53 6.61 -10.83
C GLN A 56 6.14 5.21 -10.94
N VAL A 57 5.28 4.21 -11.06
CA VAL A 57 5.71 2.89 -11.51
C VAL A 57 6.18 3.10 -12.94
N GLU A 58 7.49 3.28 -13.13
CA GLU A 58 8.10 3.22 -14.46
C GLU A 58 7.69 1.89 -15.09
N ALA A 59 6.74 1.96 -16.01
CA ALA A 59 6.36 0.82 -16.83
C ALA A 59 7.54 0.51 -17.74
N ARG A 60 8.33 -0.48 -17.34
CA ARG A 60 9.30 -1.17 -18.20
C ARG A 60 8.65 -2.33 -18.91
#